data_AF-A0A356AR89-F1
#
_entry.id   AF-A0A356AR89-F1
#
_cell.length_a   1.000
_cell.length_b   1.000
_cell.length_c   1.000
_cell.angle_alpha   90.00
_cell.angle_beta   90.00
_cell.angle_gamma   90.00
#
_symmetry.space_group_name_H-M   'P 1'
#
loop_
_entity.id
_entity.type
_entity.pdbx_description
1 polymer ?
#
loop_
_entity_poly.entity_id
_entity_poly.type
_entity_poly.pdbx_seq_one_letter_code
_entity_poly.pdbx_strand_id
1 'polypeptide(L)'
;MPSARNRIIGLQLYKFDIVGFLQWGYNFWYSHLSRYPIDPFRVTDGGFWVPAGDAYSVYPGANGPLESIRLEVFFEALQDLSALNLLGEYIGKDELIKVLEQDLDQPLTFDEYPKEAEWLLNKREEINKRLQEFI
;
A
#
# COMPACT_ATOMS: atom_id res chain seq x y z
N MET A 1 9.47 -7.15 3.10
CA MET A 1 8.64 -7.01 1.88
C MET A 1 9.04 -5.74 1.16
N PRO A 2 9.26 -5.74 -0.16
CA PRO A 2 9.58 -4.51 -0.91
C PRO A 2 8.44 -3.48 -0.82
N SER A 3 8.77 -2.20 -0.69
CA SER A 3 7.78 -1.11 -0.58
C SER A 3 6.86 -1.01 -1.80
N ALA A 4 7.37 -1.27 -3.00
CA ALA A 4 6.57 -1.25 -4.23
C ALA A 4 5.35 -2.18 -4.16
N ARG A 5 5.49 -3.36 -3.54
CA ARG A 5 4.39 -4.31 -3.34
C ARG A 5 3.29 -3.75 -2.44
N ASN A 6 3.63 -2.84 -1.53
CA ASN A 6 2.69 -2.23 -0.61
C ASN A 6 2.03 -0.99 -1.22
N ARG A 7 2.76 -0.21 -2.02
CA ARG A 7 2.22 0.99 -2.67
C ARG A 7 1.29 0.67 -3.85
N ILE A 8 1.63 -0.35 -4.65
CA ILE A 8 0.85 -0.72 -5.83
C ILE A 8 -0.59 -1.12 -5.50
N ILE A 9 -0.87 -1.52 -4.25
CA ILE A 9 -2.20 -1.92 -3.81
C ILE A 9 -3.23 -0.83 -4.09
N GLY A 10 -2.87 0.46 -4.03
CA GLY A 10 -3.78 1.56 -4.35
C GLY A 10 -4.35 1.49 -5.76
N LEU A 11 -3.49 1.22 -6.76
CA LEU A 11 -3.91 1.06 -8.16
C LEU A 11 -4.72 -0.22 -8.37
N GLN A 12 -4.37 -1.30 -7.68
CA GLN A 12 -5.09 -2.58 -7.75
C GLN A 12 -6.49 -2.47 -7.15
N LEU A 13 -6.62 -1.82 -5.99
CA LEU A 13 -7.93 -1.57 -5.36
C LEU A 13 -8.84 -0.77 -6.29
N TYR A 14 -8.31 0.27 -6.94
CA TYR A 14 -9.05 1.06 -7.93
C TYR A 14 -9.50 0.21 -9.12
N LYS A 15 -8.55 -0.49 -9.78
CA LYS A 15 -8.83 -1.27 -10.99
C LYS A 15 -9.95 -2.30 -10.76
N PHE A 16 -9.91 -3.00 -9.63
CA PHE A 16 -10.81 -4.11 -9.34
C PHE A 16 -12.05 -3.73 -8.51
N ASP A 17 -12.37 -2.44 -8.35
CA ASP A 17 -13.50 -1.93 -7.55
C ASP A 17 -13.52 -2.47 -6.11
N ILE A 18 -12.33 -2.58 -5.50
CA ILE A 18 -12.22 -3.09 -4.13
C ILE A 18 -12.38 -1.91 -3.16
N VAL A 19 -13.40 -2.01 -2.31
CA VAL A 19 -13.84 -0.94 -1.41
C VAL A 19 -12.89 -0.63 -0.25
N GLY A 20 -11.88 -1.46 -0.01
CA GLY A 20 -10.95 -1.25 1.08
C GLY A 20 -9.97 -2.40 1.29
N PHE A 21 -9.19 -2.29 2.36
CA PHE A 21 -8.14 -3.23 2.72
C PHE A 21 -8.18 -3.50 4.23
N LEU A 22 -7.94 -4.75 4.63
CA LEU A 22 -7.91 -5.17 6.03
C LEU A 22 -6.66 -5.99 6.29
N GLN A 23 -5.94 -5.64 7.35
CA GLN A 23 -4.81 -6.40 7.88
C GLN A 23 -4.98 -6.55 9.40
N TRP A 24 -4.63 -7.74 9.89
CA TRP A 24 -4.96 -8.16 11.27
C TRP A 24 -3.99 -7.62 12.32
N GLY A 25 -2.73 -7.40 11.95
CA GLY A 25 -1.64 -7.05 12.84
C GLY A 25 -1.27 -5.57 12.76
N TYR A 26 -2.01 -4.73 13.49
CA TYR A 26 -1.63 -3.32 13.66
C TYR A 26 -0.52 -3.18 14.72
N ASN A 27 -0.74 -3.68 15.93
CA ASN A 27 0.16 -3.53 17.08
C ASN A 27 0.23 -4.81 17.95
N PHE A 28 0.16 -6.00 17.33
CA PHE A 28 0.25 -7.26 18.07
C PHE A 28 1.70 -7.58 18.42
N TRP A 29 2.18 -7.06 19.54
CA TRP A 29 3.55 -7.26 20.05
C TRP A 29 3.65 -8.42 21.05
N TYR A 30 3.12 -9.58 20.67
CA TYR A 30 3.16 -10.79 21.50
C TYR A 30 3.60 -12.01 20.69
N SER A 31 4.03 -13.06 21.39
CA SER A 31 4.20 -14.39 20.80
C SER A 31 2.84 -15.03 20.48
N HIS A 32 2.88 -16.16 19.76
CA HIS A 32 1.68 -16.93 19.41
C HIS A 32 0.80 -17.19 20.64
N LEU A 33 -0.51 -16.94 20.49
CA LEU A 33 -1.53 -17.05 21.55
C LEU A 33 -1.27 -16.13 22.76
N SER A 34 -0.53 -15.04 22.57
CA SER A 34 -0.21 -14.06 23.61
C SER A 34 0.48 -14.68 24.84
N ARG A 35 1.27 -15.73 24.66
CA ARG A 35 1.95 -16.42 25.78
C ARG A 35 2.90 -15.52 26.54
N TYR A 36 3.56 -14.59 25.85
CA TYR A 36 4.41 -13.56 26.45
C TYR A 36 4.58 -12.37 25.49
N PRO A 37 4.85 -11.15 26.01
CA PRO A 37 5.15 -9.99 25.19
C PRO A 37 6.49 -10.15 24.47
N ILE A 38 6.61 -9.58 23.27
CA ILE A 38 7.87 -9.52 22.52
C ILE A 38 8.29 -8.06 22.33
N ASP A 39 9.60 -7.85 22.22
CA ASP A 39 10.15 -6.56 21.79
C ASP A 39 10.22 -6.53 20.25
N PRO A 40 9.34 -5.81 19.55
CA PRO A 40 9.29 -5.80 18.09
C PRO A 40 10.52 -5.13 17.45
N PHE A 41 11.35 -4.42 18.21
CA PHE A 41 12.65 -3.93 17.73
C PHE A 41 13.71 -5.04 17.63
N ARG A 42 13.48 -6.18 18.29
CA ARG A 42 14.45 -7.28 18.39
C ARG A 42 13.91 -8.58 17.83
N VAL A 43 12.61 -8.84 18.01
CA VAL A 43 11.91 -10.06 17.60
C VAL A 43 10.78 -9.67 16.67
N THR A 44 10.96 -9.89 15.37
CA THR A 44 10.06 -9.38 14.33
C THR A 44 9.08 -10.44 13.81
N ASP A 45 9.28 -11.71 14.14
CA ASP A 45 8.59 -12.88 13.57
C ASP A 45 7.57 -13.52 14.54
N GLY A 46 7.14 -12.77 15.56
CA GLY A 46 6.21 -13.29 16.56
C GLY A 46 6.80 -14.41 17.42
N GLY A 47 8.14 -14.54 17.48
CA GLY A 47 8.80 -15.67 18.10
C GLY A 47 8.71 -16.94 17.23
N PHE A 48 9.09 -16.82 15.95
CA PHE A 48 9.01 -17.87 14.92
C PHE A 48 7.61 -18.34 14.54
N TRP A 49 6.58 -17.53 14.78
CA TRP A 49 5.19 -17.89 14.49
C TRP A 49 4.71 -17.40 13.12
N VAL A 50 5.08 -16.17 12.75
CA VAL A 50 4.64 -15.51 11.51
C VAL A 50 5.84 -14.96 10.75
N PRO A 51 5.70 -14.66 9.45
CA PRO A 51 6.73 -13.91 8.73
C PRO A 51 7.09 -12.62 9.46
N ALA A 52 8.36 -12.22 9.40
CA ALA A 52 8.85 -11.02 10.05
C ALA A 52 8.03 -9.77 9.64
N GLY A 53 7.47 -9.07 10.63
CA GLY A 53 6.66 -7.88 10.48
C GLY A 53 5.18 -8.11 10.18
N ASP A 54 4.69 -9.36 10.12
CA ASP A 54 3.28 -9.64 9.82
C ASP A 54 2.32 -9.19 10.93
N ALA A 55 2.71 -9.37 12.20
CA ALA A 55 1.84 -9.11 13.35
C ALA A 55 1.71 -7.61 13.73
N TYR A 56 2.49 -6.73 13.12
CA TYR A 56 2.49 -5.31 13.47
C TYR A 56 2.85 -4.41 12.28
N SER A 57 2.22 -3.24 12.23
CA SER A 57 2.50 -2.14 11.30
C SER A 57 3.08 -0.92 12.00
N VAL A 58 3.00 -0.86 13.33
CA VAL A 58 3.61 0.16 14.18
C VAL A 58 4.51 -0.46 15.26
N TYR A 59 5.47 0.31 15.74
CA TYR A 59 6.35 -0.04 16.85
C TYR A 59 5.93 0.70 18.14
N PRO A 60 6.24 0.18 19.33
CA PRO A 60 5.98 0.89 20.58
C PRO A 60 6.92 2.11 20.70
N GLY A 61 6.38 3.24 21.18
CA GLY A 61 7.12 4.46 21.42
C GLY A 61 6.68 5.15 22.71
N ALA A 62 7.55 6.02 23.25
CA ALA A 62 7.33 6.66 24.55
C ALA A 62 6.07 7.55 24.61
N ASN A 63 5.71 8.17 23.47
CA ASN A 63 4.58 9.10 23.36
C ASN A 63 3.44 8.55 22.47
N GLY A 64 3.46 7.24 22.18
CA GLY A 64 2.54 6.61 21.23
C GLY A 64 3.25 5.69 20.24
N PRO A 65 2.50 5.01 19.36
CA PRO A 65 3.07 4.14 18.35
C PRO A 65 3.96 4.91 17.38
N LEU A 66 5.10 4.32 17.01
CA LEU A 66 5.98 4.82 15.95
C LEU A 66 5.58 4.15 14.63
N GLU A 67 5.43 4.95 13.58
CA GLU A 67 5.08 4.48 12.25
C GLU A 67 6.22 3.66 11.65
N SER A 68 5.86 2.58 10.96
CA SER A 68 6.83 1.85 10.14
C SER A 68 6.84 2.41 8.72
N ILE A 69 7.95 2.20 8.02
CA ILE A 69 8.05 2.50 6.58
C ILE A 69 6.89 1.86 5.79
N ARG A 70 6.44 0.66 6.19
CA ARG A 70 5.31 0.00 5.52
C ARG A 70 4.00 0.73 5.76
N LEU A 71 3.79 1.30 6.93
CA LEU A 71 2.57 2.07 7.21
C LEU A 71 2.54 3.35 6.37
N GLU A 72 3.67 4.06 6.29
CA GLU A 72 3.81 5.26 5.44
C GLU A 72 3.56 4.94 3.97
N VAL A 73 4.20 3.90 3.44
CA VAL A 73 4.02 3.48 2.05
C VAL A 73 2.60 3.00 1.77
N PHE A 74 1.93 2.38 2.74
CA PHE A 74 0.52 2.00 2.61
C PHE A 74 -0.37 3.25 2.59
N PHE A 75 -0.07 4.25 3.41
CA PHE A 75 -0.77 5.53 3.37
C PHE A 75 -0.62 6.22 2.00
N GLU A 76 0.58 6.23 1.40
CA GLU A 76 0.78 6.69 0.02
C GLU A 76 -0.11 5.94 -0.98
N ALA A 77 -0.27 4.62 -0.82
CA ALA A 77 -1.17 3.82 -1.65
C ALA A 77 -2.63 4.28 -1.55
N LEU A 78 -3.09 4.66 -0.35
CA LEU A 78 -4.44 5.19 -0.14
C LEU A 78 -4.60 6.60 -0.74
N GLN A 79 -3.54 7.40 -0.73
CA GLN A 79 -3.53 8.70 -1.42
C GLN A 79 -3.59 8.51 -2.95
N ASP A 80 -2.90 7.50 -3.48
CA ASP A 80 -2.93 7.12 -4.90
C ASP A 80 -4.34 6.66 -5.30
N LEU A 81 -4.98 5.81 -4.50
CA LEU A 81 -6.38 5.41 -4.69
C LEU A 81 -7.34 6.61 -4.69
N SER A 82 -7.16 7.55 -3.76
CA SER A 82 -8.02 8.75 -3.67
C SER A 82 -7.91 9.63 -4.91
N ALA A 83 -6.69 9.82 -5.42
CA ALA A 83 -6.46 10.58 -6.65
C ALA A 83 -7.03 9.87 -7.89
N LEU A 84 -6.93 8.55 -7.95
CA LEU A 84 -7.55 7.75 -9.01
C LEU A 84 -9.07 7.85 -8.99
N ASN A 85 -9.69 7.75 -7.82
CA ASN A 85 -11.13 7.93 -7.68
C ASN A 85 -11.57 9.30 -8.19
N LEU A 86 -10.87 10.37 -7.78
CA LEU A 86 -11.18 11.73 -8.23
C LEU A 86 -10.99 11.89 -9.74
N LEU A 87 -9.89 11.39 -10.31
CA LEU A 87 -9.67 11.48 -11.76
C LEU A 87 -10.70 10.65 -12.53
N GLY A 88 -11.09 9.49 -11.99
CA GLY A 88 -12.11 8.62 -12.53
C GLY A 88 -13.49 9.28 -12.63
N GLU A 89 -13.81 10.24 -11.75
CA GLU A 89 -15.04 11.05 -11.84
C GLU A 89 -15.05 11.95 -13.09
N TYR A 90 -13.89 12.40 -13.57
CA TYR A 90 -13.77 13.29 -14.72
C TYR A 90 -13.67 12.56 -16.06
N ILE A 91 -12.85 11.52 -16.15
CA ILE A 91 -12.55 10.84 -17.43
C ILE A 91 -13.23 9.46 -17.58
N GLY A 92 -13.86 8.97 -16.51
CA GLY A 92 -14.46 7.65 -16.47
C GLY A 92 -13.43 6.54 -16.23
N LYS A 93 -13.93 5.43 -15.66
CA LYS A 93 -13.10 4.30 -15.24
C LYS A 93 -12.34 3.63 -16.39
N ASP A 94 -13.01 3.36 -17.50
CA ASP A 94 -12.40 2.64 -18.64
C ASP A 94 -11.22 3.41 -19.24
N GLU A 95 -11.33 4.73 -19.32
CA GLU A 95 -10.25 5.58 -19.82
C GLU A 95 -9.10 5.66 -18.81
N LEU A 96 -9.39 5.79 -17.51
CA LEU A 96 -8.36 5.79 -16.48
C LEU A 96 -7.60 4.45 -16.42
N ILE A 97 -8.27 3.32 -16.65
CA ILE A 97 -7.58 2.01 -16.74
C ILE A 97 -6.58 2.01 -17.90
N LYS A 98 -6.95 2.54 -19.08
CA LYS A 98 -5.99 2.65 -20.21
C LYS A 98 -4.79 3.51 -19.83
N VAL A 99 -4.99 4.63 -19.14
CA VAL A 99 -3.90 5.49 -18.64
C VAL A 99 -2.98 4.74 -17.67
N LEU A 100 -3.55 3.94 -16.77
CA LEU A 100 -2.76 3.15 -15.82
C LEU A 100 -1.90 2.08 -16.51
N GLU A 101 -2.41 1.50 -17.60
CA GLU A 101 -1.80 0.35 -18.27
C GLU A 101 -1.02 0.68 -19.55
N GLN A 102 -1.07 1.93 -20.03
CA GLN A 102 -0.44 2.34 -21.31
C GLN A 102 1.07 2.06 -21.38
N ASP A 103 1.74 2.07 -20.22
CA ASP A 103 3.20 1.87 -20.09
C ASP A 103 3.55 0.46 -19.58
N LEU A 104 2.58 -0.47 -19.60
CA LEU A 104 2.74 -1.85 -19.14
C LEU A 104 2.68 -2.84 -20.31
N ASP A 105 3.58 -3.82 -20.32
CA ASP A 105 3.56 -4.91 -21.30
C ASP A 105 2.38 -5.88 -21.09
N GLN A 106 1.83 -5.91 -19.87
CA GLN A 106 0.73 -6.78 -19.45
C GLN A 106 -0.25 -5.98 -18.60
N PRO A 107 -1.55 -6.34 -18.59
CA PRO A 107 -2.52 -5.71 -17.71
C PRO A 107 -2.11 -5.78 -16.25
N LEU A 108 -2.37 -4.72 -15.50
CA LEU A 108 -2.10 -4.66 -14.06
C LEU A 108 -2.92 -5.71 -13.32
N THR A 109 -2.29 -6.63 -12.61
CA THR A 109 -2.96 -7.61 -11.75
C THR A 109 -2.33 -7.62 -10.36
N PHE A 110 -2.79 -8.52 -9.49
CA PHE A 110 -2.18 -8.70 -8.17
C PHE A 110 -0.77 -9.29 -8.24
N ASP A 111 -0.47 -10.06 -9.28
CA ASP A 111 0.80 -10.75 -9.47
C ASP A 111 1.70 -10.05 -10.50
N GLU A 112 1.10 -9.41 -11.51
CA GLU A 112 1.79 -8.66 -12.57
C GLU A 112 1.66 -7.16 -12.38
N TYR A 113 2.77 -6.53 -11.98
CA TYR A 113 2.85 -5.09 -11.76
C TYR A 113 4.32 -4.61 -11.74
N PRO A 114 4.57 -3.31 -11.99
CA PRO A 114 5.90 -2.72 -11.88
C PRO A 114 6.44 -2.73 -10.45
N LYS A 115 7.68 -3.20 -10.29
CA LYS A 115 8.35 -3.32 -8.98
C LYS A 115 9.32 -2.19 -8.69
N GLU A 116 9.50 -1.28 -9.64
CA GLU A 116 10.41 -0.15 -9.55
C GLU A 116 9.73 1.08 -8.94
N ALA A 117 10.39 1.71 -7.97
CA ALA A 117 9.87 2.91 -7.30
C ALA A 117 9.66 4.07 -8.28
N GLU A 118 10.55 4.22 -9.26
CA GLU A 118 10.47 5.27 -10.28
C GLU A 118 9.17 5.19 -11.08
N TRP A 119 8.74 3.98 -11.46
CA TRP A 119 7.48 3.81 -12.18
C TRP A 119 6.28 4.29 -11.36
N LEU A 120 6.22 3.91 -10.08
CA LEU A 120 5.13 4.32 -9.18
C LEU A 120 5.08 5.84 -8.99
N LEU A 121 6.24 6.46 -8.78
CA LEU A 121 6.34 7.92 -8.62
C LEU A 121 5.96 8.65 -9.90
N ASN A 122 6.44 8.20 -11.05
CA ASN A 122 6.12 8.79 -12.35
C ASN A 122 4.63 8.64 -12.68
N LYS A 123 4.02 7.48 -12.40
CA LYS A 123 2.58 7.27 -12.61
C LYS A 123 1.75 8.18 -11.71
N ARG A 124 2.18 8.39 -10.46
CA ARG A 124 1.51 9.34 -9.56
C ARG A 124 1.60 10.78 -10.09
N GLU A 125 2.77 11.20 -10.56
CA GLU A 125 2.94 12.52 -11.17
C GLU A 125 2.09 12.70 -12.45
N GLU A 126 1.93 11.64 -13.25
CA GLU A 126 1.03 11.67 -14.40
C GLU A 126 -0.43 11.89 -13.97
N ILE A 127 -0.90 11.17 -12.95
CA ILE A 127 -2.26 11.35 -12.40
C ILE A 127 -2.44 12.78 -11.88
N ASN A 128 -1.46 13.32 -11.15
CA ASN A 128 -1.51 14.69 -10.65
C ASN A 128 -1.63 15.72 -11.79
N LYS A 129 -0.85 15.57 -12.86
CA LYS A 129 -0.92 16.44 -14.04
C LYS A 129 -2.28 16.38 -14.73
N ARG A 130 -2.84 15.19 -14.91
CA ARG A 130 -4.19 15.02 -15.48
C ARG A 130 -5.27 15.64 -14.60
N LEU A 131 -5.16 15.50 -13.28
CA LEU A 131 -6.08 16.15 -12.34
C LEU A 131 -6.05 17.67 -12.44
N GLN A 132 -4.88 18.28 -12.61
CA GLN A 132 -4.72 19.73 -12.80
C GLN A 132 -5.44 20.28 -14.05
N GLU A 133 -5.82 19.43 -15.01
CA GLU A 133 -6.63 19.87 -16.15
C GLU A 133 -8.10 20.12 -15.77
N PHE A 134 -8.53 19.64 -14.59
CA PHE A 134 -9.91 19.74 -14.10
C PHE A 134 -10.09 20.62 -12.86
N ILE A 135 -9.00 20.96 -12.13
CA ILE A 135 -9.05 21.73 -10.87
C ILE A 135 -8.19 22.99 -10.89
#